data_AF-A0A2N9W368-F1
#
_entry.id   AF-A0A2N9W368-F1
#
_cell.length_a   1.000
_cell.length_b   1.000
_cell.length_c   1.000
_cell.angle_alpha   90.00
_cell.angle_beta   90.00
_cell.angle_gamma   90.00
#
_symmetry.space_group_name_H-M   'P 1'
#
loop_
_entity.id
_entity.type
_entity.pdbx_description
1 polymer ?
#
loop_
_entity_poly.entity_id
_entity_poly.type
_entity_poly.pdbx_seq_one_letter_code
_entity_poly.pdbx_strand_id
1 'polypeptide(L)'
;MLEFGVYTFLSAELKFYYLVHGITKTMFRRRYPLSVALFLFTAVAFLLQAIPFIGVFFWMLQALFWGIITINLAFLLIPFDCAMGRLPKWCLIIPVLWFGGYFFAHVASQHQARAFLEDALAANSQARMAPLTEDEDVVIHSEPPYALTADNLMENFDISHAFEPVDPRRSYMICGKWRSIRIQDAGCPELKPIEEMGRVVKTAKNGCITVAAPFKELNGATGYRDEIKGVCRIRGNDNPGDRKVTVRVRKGPPESNLLGGEIQTVRIERAGGETVTFTTGKINPLPLLPRPIVGCFFGCMATFYRPDELSIENRDAADTVAAVLGLRKATVSQRYPQSLR
;
A
#
# COMPACT_ATOMS: atom_id res chain seq x y z
N MET A 1 30.46 -13.69 36.88
CA MET A 1 29.57 -14.58 36.10
C MET A 1 29.32 -14.04 34.68
N LEU A 2 30.33 -13.44 34.04
CA LEU A 2 30.25 -12.84 32.69
C LEU A 2 31.38 -13.32 31.74
N GLU A 3 32.34 -14.11 32.22
CA GLU A 3 33.48 -14.58 31.40
C GLU A 3 33.22 -15.91 30.67
N PHE A 4 32.17 -16.64 31.03
CA PHE A 4 31.83 -17.94 30.39
C PHE A 4 31.08 -17.80 29.05
N GLY A 5 30.58 -16.61 28.70
CA GLY A 5 29.81 -16.38 27.46
C GLY A 5 30.65 -16.06 26.23
N VAL A 6 31.88 -15.56 26.40
CA VAL A 6 32.72 -15.11 25.28
C VAL A 6 33.44 -16.29 24.60
N TYR A 7 33.82 -17.31 25.38
CA TYR A 7 34.52 -18.50 24.85
C TYR A 7 33.62 -19.43 24.03
N THR A 8 32.32 -19.51 24.35
CA THR A 8 31.36 -20.30 23.56
C THR A 8 31.03 -19.66 22.22
N PHE A 9 31.01 -18.32 22.14
CA PHE A 9 30.74 -17.62 20.89
C PHE A 9 31.91 -17.71 19.89
N LEU A 10 33.16 -17.52 20.36
CA LEU A 10 34.37 -17.66 19.53
C LEU A 10 34.59 -19.11 19.04
N SER A 11 34.24 -20.11 19.86
CA SER A 11 34.30 -21.53 19.48
C SER A 11 33.29 -21.89 18.38
N ALA A 12 32.11 -21.26 18.40
CA ALA A 12 31.08 -21.47 17.38
C ALA A 12 31.51 -20.84 16.03
N GLU A 13 32.08 -19.64 16.03
CA GLU A 13 32.53 -18.99 14.80
C GLU A 13 33.72 -19.70 14.14
N LEU A 14 34.70 -20.18 14.92
CA LEU A 14 35.83 -20.91 14.36
C LEU A 14 35.38 -22.24 13.73
N LYS A 15 34.46 -22.96 14.39
CA LYS A 15 33.88 -24.19 13.86
C LYS A 15 33.05 -23.93 12.60
N PHE A 16 32.32 -22.82 12.54
CA PHE A 16 31.59 -22.43 11.34
C PHE A 16 32.54 -22.09 10.18
N TYR A 17 33.64 -21.39 10.45
CA TYR A 17 34.64 -21.06 9.43
C TYR A 17 35.32 -22.33 8.87
N TYR A 18 35.73 -23.27 9.73
CA TYR A 18 36.31 -24.54 9.27
C TYR A 18 35.29 -25.46 8.58
N LEU A 19 34.02 -25.42 8.99
CA LEU A 19 32.93 -26.15 8.32
C LEU A 19 32.70 -25.58 6.91
N VAL A 20 32.59 -24.26 6.76
CA VAL A 20 32.41 -23.58 5.47
C VAL A 20 33.65 -23.78 4.58
N HIS A 21 34.86 -23.72 5.14
CA HIS A 21 36.10 -23.92 4.37
C HIS A 21 36.33 -25.40 3.97
N GLY A 22 35.95 -26.35 4.82
CA GLY A 22 36.00 -27.79 4.51
C GLY A 22 34.98 -28.20 3.46
N ILE A 23 33.75 -27.67 3.55
CA ILE A 23 32.69 -27.87 2.57
C ILE A 23 33.08 -27.29 1.20
N THR A 24 33.68 -26.10 1.16
CA THR A 24 34.13 -25.49 -0.11
C THR A 24 35.27 -26.27 -0.77
N LYS A 25 36.25 -26.78 0.00
CA LYS A 25 37.40 -27.52 -0.54
C LYS A 25 37.05 -28.94 -1.03
N THR A 26 36.08 -29.61 -0.39
CA THR A 26 35.60 -30.93 -0.84
C THR A 26 34.55 -30.86 -1.95
N MET A 27 33.71 -29.81 -2.00
CA MET A 27 32.83 -29.60 -3.16
C MET A 27 33.60 -29.25 -4.43
N PHE A 28 34.69 -28.48 -4.36
CA PHE A 28 35.48 -28.12 -5.55
C PHE A 28 36.16 -29.31 -6.26
N ARG A 29 36.33 -30.44 -5.57
CA ARG A 29 36.87 -31.68 -6.16
C ARG A 29 35.79 -32.57 -6.78
N ARG A 30 34.50 -32.30 -6.54
CA ARG A 30 33.38 -33.11 -7.04
C ARG A 30 32.72 -32.41 -8.24
N ARG A 31 32.39 -33.21 -9.27
CA ARG A 31 31.75 -32.89 -10.55
C ARG A 31 30.40 -32.13 -10.49
N TYR A 32 29.95 -31.66 -9.34
CA TYR A 32 28.61 -31.09 -9.22
C TYR A 32 28.58 -29.65 -9.75
N PRO A 33 27.63 -29.32 -10.66
CA PRO A 33 27.48 -27.96 -11.18
C PRO A 33 27.02 -27.02 -10.06
N LEU A 34 27.71 -25.87 -9.93
CA LEU A 34 27.47 -24.90 -8.86
C LEU A 34 26.08 -24.27 -9.00
N SER A 35 25.62 -24.07 -10.24
CA SER A 35 24.26 -23.61 -10.54
C SER A 35 23.18 -24.49 -9.89
N VAL A 36 23.31 -25.82 -9.99
CA VAL A 36 22.37 -26.78 -9.38
C VAL A 36 22.40 -26.70 -7.85
N ALA A 37 23.58 -26.51 -7.25
CA ALA A 37 23.71 -26.35 -5.81
C ALA A 37 22.97 -25.11 -5.30
N LEU A 38 23.04 -23.98 -6.04
CA LEU A 38 22.30 -22.76 -5.69
C LEU A 38 20.78 -22.91 -5.85
N PHE A 39 20.32 -23.56 -6.93
CA PHE A 39 18.90 -23.87 -7.08
C PHE A 39 18.38 -24.76 -5.94
N LEU A 40 19.14 -25.81 -5.59
CA LEU A 40 18.78 -26.71 -4.50
C LEU A 40 18.77 -25.98 -3.15
N PHE A 41 19.77 -25.15 -2.88
CA PHE A 41 19.80 -24.31 -1.68
C PHE A 41 18.55 -23.44 -1.58
N THR A 42 18.15 -22.78 -2.68
CA THR A 42 16.96 -21.94 -2.72
C THR A 42 15.68 -22.74 -2.52
N ALA A 43 15.56 -23.91 -3.17
CA ALA A 43 14.41 -24.79 -3.02
C ALA A 43 14.25 -25.28 -1.57
N VAL A 44 15.35 -25.67 -0.91
CA VAL A 44 15.35 -26.06 0.49
C VAL A 44 14.96 -24.88 1.39
N ALA A 45 15.50 -23.68 1.13
CA ALA A 45 15.14 -22.48 1.88
C ALA A 45 13.64 -22.17 1.78
N PHE A 46 13.04 -22.30 0.59
CA PHE A 46 11.60 -22.12 0.42
C PHE A 46 10.77 -23.19 1.12
N LEU A 47 11.19 -24.46 1.09
CA LEU A 47 10.51 -25.53 1.83
C LEU A 47 10.56 -25.30 3.34
N LEU A 48 11.70 -24.83 3.87
CA LEU A 48 11.84 -24.49 5.29
C LEU A 48 10.99 -23.29 5.70
N GLN A 49 10.79 -22.30 4.81
CA GLN A 49 9.90 -21.17 5.05
C GLN A 49 8.42 -21.56 5.19
N ALA A 50 8.01 -22.71 4.63
CA ALA A 50 6.64 -23.21 4.80
C ALA A 50 6.32 -23.62 6.25
N ILE A 51 7.35 -23.79 7.10
CA ILE A 51 7.20 -24.08 8.52
C ILE A 51 7.08 -22.73 9.29
N PRO A 52 5.94 -22.41 9.94
CA PRO A 52 5.67 -21.07 10.47
C PRO A 52 6.75 -20.51 11.41
N PHE A 53 7.25 -21.33 12.33
CA PHE A 53 8.26 -20.91 13.30
C PHE A 53 9.60 -20.57 12.63
N ILE A 54 10.02 -21.40 11.68
CA ILE A 54 11.27 -21.21 10.92
C ILE A 54 11.13 -20.02 9.97
N GLY A 55 9.95 -19.85 9.35
CA GLY A 55 9.62 -18.73 8.48
C GLY A 55 9.90 -17.37 9.11
N VAL A 56 9.57 -17.16 10.39
CA VAL A 56 9.82 -15.90 11.10
C VAL A 56 11.33 -15.58 11.17
N PHE A 57 12.19 -16.56 11.48
CA PHE A 57 13.64 -16.35 11.49
C PHE A 57 14.18 -16.03 10.09
N PHE A 58 13.67 -16.70 9.06
CA PHE A 58 14.03 -16.40 7.68
C PHE A 58 13.57 -14.99 7.26
N TRP A 59 12.40 -14.53 7.70
CA TRP A 59 11.96 -13.16 7.47
C TRP A 59 12.92 -12.14 8.10
N MET A 60 13.39 -12.37 9.32
CA MET A 60 14.42 -11.53 9.96
C MET A 60 15.75 -11.53 9.19
N LEU A 61 16.11 -12.66 8.60
CA LEU A 61 17.30 -12.81 7.74
C LEU A 61 17.10 -12.33 6.31
N GLN A 62 15.98 -11.66 6.01
CA GLN A 62 15.64 -11.17 4.68
C GLN A 62 15.60 -12.28 3.61
N ALA A 63 15.21 -13.49 3.98
CA ALA A 63 15.22 -14.67 3.11
C ALA A 63 14.53 -14.50 1.76
N LEU A 64 13.54 -13.61 1.67
CA LEU A 64 12.89 -13.22 0.41
C LEU A 64 13.88 -12.64 -0.61
N PHE A 65 14.87 -11.88 -0.15
CA PHE A 65 15.91 -11.30 -1.01
C PHE A 65 16.97 -12.31 -1.43
N TRP A 66 17.23 -13.33 -0.60
CA TRP A 66 18.17 -14.39 -0.96
C TRP A 66 17.70 -15.14 -2.21
N GLY A 67 16.40 -15.45 -2.32
CA GLY A 67 15.85 -16.08 -3.51
C GLY A 67 16.08 -15.28 -4.79
N ILE A 68 15.98 -13.94 -4.72
CA ILE A 68 16.30 -13.06 -5.86
C ILE A 68 17.76 -13.23 -6.26
N ILE A 69 18.69 -13.23 -5.30
CA ILE A 69 20.12 -13.33 -5.57
C ILE A 69 20.50 -14.72 -6.07
N THR A 70 20.12 -15.77 -5.33
CA THR A 70 20.55 -17.14 -5.60
C THR A 70 19.99 -17.71 -6.88
N ILE A 71 18.73 -17.42 -7.23
CA ILE A 71 18.11 -17.89 -8.48
C ILE A 71 18.78 -17.23 -9.69
N ASN A 72 18.92 -15.91 -9.68
CA ASN A 72 19.55 -15.21 -10.80
C ASN A 72 21.04 -15.60 -10.92
N LEU A 73 21.77 -15.74 -9.81
CA LEU A 73 23.14 -16.21 -9.81
C LEU A 73 23.25 -17.65 -10.34
N ALA A 74 22.34 -18.54 -9.96
CA ALA A 74 22.29 -19.90 -10.46
C ALA A 74 22.11 -19.93 -11.99
N PHE A 75 21.20 -19.12 -12.54
CA PHE A 75 21.04 -18.98 -14.00
C PHE A 75 22.29 -18.44 -14.68
N LEU A 76 22.96 -17.44 -14.10
CA LEU A 76 24.22 -16.89 -14.63
C LEU A 76 25.38 -17.89 -14.59
N LEU A 77 25.34 -18.86 -13.69
CA LEU A 77 26.36 -19.91 -13.59
C LEU A 77 26.13 -21.09 -14.55
N ILE A 78 24.93 -21.26 -15.11
CA ILE A 78 24.66 -22.36 -16.08
C ILE A 78 25.62 -22.29 -17.28
N PRO A 79 25.85 -21.13 -17.94
CA PRO A 79 26.82 -21.04 -19.03
C PRO A 79 28.24 -21.44 -18.64
N PHE A 80 28.66 -21.09 -17.42
CA PHE A 80 29.97 -21.45 -16.89
C PHE A 80 30.08 -22.97 -16.64
N ASP A 81 29.06 -23.57 -16.02
CA ASP A 81 29.01 -25.02 -15.82
C ASP A 81 28.92 -25.79 -17.16
N CYS A 82 28.26 -25.24 -18.19
CA CYS A 82 28.27 -25.80 -19.54
C CYS A 82 29.65 -25.70 -20.21
N ALA A 83 30.33 -24.55 -20.08
CA ALA A 83 31.67 -24.33 -20.62
C ALA A 83 32.71 -25.28 -19.99
N MET A 84 32.55 -25.60 -18.71
CA MET A 84 33.36 -26.59 -17.98
C MET A 84 32.97 -28.05 -18.26
N GLY A 85 31.97 -28.30 -19.09
CA GLY A 85 31.47 -29.65 -19.38
C GLY A 85 30.77 -30.34 -18.21
N ARG A 86 30.33 -29.58 -17.20
CA ARG A 86 29.57 -30.10 -16.04
C ARG A 86 28.08 -30.22 -16.33
N LEU A 87 27.57 -29.41 -17.26
CA LEU A 87 26.20 -29.45 -17.77
C LEU A 87 26.20 -29.60 -19.30
N PRO A 88 25.17 -30.22 -19.89
CA PRO A 88 25.03 -30.29 -21.33
C PRO A 88 24.65 -28.93 -21.92
N LYS A 89 25.13 -28.62 -23.13
CA LYS A 89 24.96 -27.30 -23.77
C LYS A 89 23.51 -26.88 -23.99
N TRP A 90 22.57 -27.82 -24.10
CA TRP A 90 21.14 -27.48 -24.25
C TRP A 90 20.57 -26.76 -23.02
N CYS A 91 21.19 -26.91 -21.83
CA CYS A 91 20.79 -26.17 -20.63
C CYS A 91 20.95 -24.65 -20.78
N LEU A 92 21.72 -24.17 -21.77
CA LEU A 92 21.83 -22.73 -22.10
C LEU A 92 20.50 -22.11 -22.55
N ILE A 93 19.54 -22.91 -23.01
CA ILE A 93 18.20 -22.42 -23.36
C ILE A 93 17.49 -21.85 -22.12
N ILE A 94 17.74 -22.41 -20.94
CA ILE A 94 17.03 -22.04 -19.71
C ILE A 94 17.33 -20.58 -19.29
N PRO A 95 18.58 -20.13 -19.12
CA PRO A 95 18.86 -18.73 -18.81
C PRO A 95 18.43 -17.78 -19.92
N VAL A 96 18.49 -18.21 -21.20
CA VAL A 96 17.99 -17.40 -22.33
C VAL A 96 16.49 -17.17 -22.22
N LEU A 97 15.70 -18.22 -21.93
CA LEU A 97 14.25 -18.08 -21.71
C LEU A 97 13.93 -17.28 -20.45
N TRP A 98 14.68 -17.50 -19.36
CA TRP A 98 14.49 -16.77 -18.09
C TRP A 98 14.72 -15.27 -18.27
N PHE A 99 15.92 -14.87 -18.71
CA PHE A 99 16.25 -13.46 -18.84
C PHE A 99 15.63 -12.82 -20.08
N GLY A 100 15.62 -13.51 -21.22
CA GLY A 100 15.05 -13.00 -22.46
C GLY A 100 13.53 -12.89 -22.41
N GLY A 101 12.84 -13.93 -21.93
CA GLY A 101 11.39 -13.89 -21.75
C GLY A 101 10.95 -12.87 -20.71
N TYR A 102 11.69 -12.76 -19.60
CA TYR A 102 11.42 -11.72 -18.61
C TYR A 102 11.70 -10.31 -19.14
N PHE A 103 12.80 -10.09 -19.85
CA PHE A 103 13.12 -8.78 -20.44
C PHE A 103 12.04 -8.35 -21.43
N PHE A 104 11.55 -9.27 -22.26
CA PHE A 104 10.41 -9.01 -23.14
C PHE A 104 9.16 -8.61 -22.32
N ALA A 105 8.82 -9.35 -21.27
CA ALA A 105 7.70 -9.02 -20.39
C ALA A 105 7.88 -7.67 -19.67
N HIS A 106 9.11 -7.34 -19.27
CA HIS A 106 9.47 -6.04 -18.70
C HIS A 106 9.19 -4.91 -19.68
N VAL A 107 9.75 -4.98 -20.89
CA VAL A 107 9.54 -3.96 -21.94
C VAL A 107 8.05 -3.81 -22.26
N ALA A 108 7.32 -4.92 -22.41
CA ALA A 108 5.89 -4.90 -22.65
C ALA A 108 5.12 -4.25 -21.49
N SER A 109 5.46 -4.57 -20.24
CA SER A 109 4.83 -3.95 -19.06
C SER A 109 5.11 -2.45 -18.96
N GLN A 110 6.32 -2.01 -19.31
CA GLN A 110 6.71 -0.60 -19.31
C GLN A 110 5.96 0.18 -20.40
N HIS A 111 5.83 -0.40 -21.59
CA HIS A 111 5.05 0.19 -22.68
C HIS A 111 3.57 0.32 -22.30
N GLN A 112 2.96 -0.74 -21.75
CA GLN A 112 1.58 -0.72 -21.28
C GLN A 112 1.38 0.31 -20.17
N ALA A 113 2.30 0.39 -19.21
CA ALA A 113 2.21 1.34 -18.11
C ALA A 113 2.24 2.81 -18.60
N ARG A 114 3.10 3.11 -19.59
CA ARG A 114 3.18 4.46 -20.18
C ARG A 114 1.92 4.81 -20.97
N ALA A 115 1.47 3.92 -21.85
CA ALA A 115 0.25 4.14 -22.63
C ALA A 115 -0.95 4.38 -21.71
N PHE A 116 -1.12 3.53 -20.70
CA PHE A 116 -2.18 3.69 -19.71
C PHE A 116 -2.06 4.99 -18.91
N LEU A 117 -0.85 5.41 -18.51
CA LEU A 117 -0.64 6.67 -17.81
C LEU A 117 -0.98 7.87 -18.70
N GLU A 118 -0.57 7.86 -19.97
CA GLU A 118 -0.86 8.91 -20.94
C GLU A 118 -2.37 9.03 -21.19
N ASP A 119 -3.06 7.89 -21.39
CA ASP A 119 -4.51 7.84 -21.58
C ASP A 119 -5.26 8.33 -20.34
N ALA A 120 -4.83 7.90 -19.14
CA ALA A 120 -5.43 8.32 -17.88
C ALA A 120 -5.22 9.82 -17.63
N LEU A 121 -4.02 10.36 -17.86
CA LEU A 121 -3.75 11.80 -17.71
C LEU A 121 -4.53 12.63 -18.74
N ALA A 122 -4.62 12.16 -19.98
CA ALA A 122 -5.41 12.82 -21.01
C ALA A 122 -6.90 12.87 -20.62
N ALA A 123 -7.47 11.75 -20.15
CA ALA A 123 -8.85 11.70 -19.66
C ALA A 123 -9.06 12.57 -18.42
N ASN A 124 -8.14 12.52 -17.45
CA ASN A 124 -8.21 13.29 -16.20
C ASN A 124 -8.08 14.80 -16.45
N SER A 125 -7.30 15.24 -17.44
CA SER A 125 -7.16 16.66 -17.76
C SER A 125 -8.48 17.34 -18.17
N GLN A 126 -9.41 16.54 -18.72
CA GLN A 126 -10.75 16.95 -19.12
C GLN A 126 -11.77 16.84 -17.98
N ALA A 127 -11.42 16.13 -16.90
CA ALA A 127 -12.27 15.95 -15.73
C ALA A 127 -12.31 17.24 -14.90
N ARG A 128 -13.25 18.14 -15.21
CA ARG A 128 -13.49 19.36 -14.44
C ARG A 128 -14.98 19.51 -14.20
N MET A 129 -15.34 19.88 -12.97
CA MET A 129 -16.69 20.29 -12.62
C MET A 129 -16.70 21.75 -12.16
N ALA A 130 -17.88 22.36 -12.10
CA ALA A 130 -18.02 23.64 -11.39
C ALA A 130 -17.59 23.47 -9.91
N PRO A 131 -16.92 24.45 -9.29
CA PRO A 131 -16.50 24.37 -7.89
C PRO A 131 -17.65 24.00 -6.95
N LEU A 132 -17.34 23.25 -5.89
CA LEU A 132 -18.31 22.89 -4.85
C LEU A 132 -18.87 24.16 -4.19
N THR A 133 -20.20 24.25 -4.04
CA THR A 133 -20.84 25.35 -3.30
C THR A 133 -21.00 25.01 -1.82
N GLU A 134 -21.09 26.01 -0.94
CA GLU A 134 -21.16 25.80 0.52
C GLU A 134 -22.40 25.00 0.97
N ASP A 135 -23.44 24.95 0.15
CA ASP A 135 -24.68 24.23 0.39
C ASP A 135 -24.72 22.82 -0.25
N GLU A 136 -23.63 22.39 -0.89
CA GLU A 136 -23.49 21.05 -1.44
C GLU A 136 -22.79 20.10 -0.46
N ASP A 137 -23.48 19.03 -0.08
CA ASP A 137 -22.88 17.97 0.72
C ASP A 137 -22.07 17.00 -0.16
N VAL A 138 -20.86 16.61 0.26
CA VAL A 138 -20.08 15.58 -0.44
C VAL A 138 -20.33 14.21 0.17
N VAL A 139 -20.76 13.26 -0.65
CA VAL A 139 -21.06 11.88 -0.25
C VAL A 139 -20.09 10.93 -0.91
N ILE A 140 -19.25 10.25 -0.13
CA ILE A 140 -18.21 9.35 -0.62
C ILE A 140 -18.67 7.90 -0.47
N HIS A 141 -18.77 7.20 -1.60
CA HIS A 141 -18.93 5.75 -1.67
C HIS A 141 -17.61 5.12 -2.07
N SER A 142 -16.92 4.55 -1.10
CA SER A 142 -15.64 3.87 -1.32
C SER A 142 -15.77 2.40 -0.91
N GLU A 143 -15.42 1.50 -1.81
CA GLU A 143 -15.36 0.08 -1.49
C GLU A 143 -14.08 -0.24 -0.68
N PRO A 144 -14.07 -1.14 0.32
CA PRO A 144 -12.83 -1.55 0.96
C PRO A 144 -11.89 -2.24 -0.04
N PRO A 145 -10.54 -2.08 0.07
CA PRO A 145 -9.80 -1.42 1.15
C PRO A 145 -9.40 0.05 0.86
N TYR A 146 -10.11 0.78 -0.02
CA TYR A 146 -9.58 2.03 -0.60
C TYR A 146 -9.40 3.20 0.38
N ALA A 147 -8.52 4.11 -0.03
CA ALA A 147 -8.02 5.22 0.77
C ALA A 147 -8.93 6.46 0.77
N LEU A 148 -9.79 6.66 -0.24
CA LEU A 148 -10.67 7.83 -0.21
C LEU A 148 -11.75 7.64 0.86
N THR A 149 -11.65 8.42 1.92
CA THR A 149 -12.60 8.47 3.02
C THR A 149 -13.03 9.92 3.23
N ALA A 150 -14.19 10.12 3.86
CA ALA A 150 -14.64 11.46 4.21
C ALA A 150 -13.63 12.15 5.14
N ASP A 151 -12.99 11.40 6.05
CA ASP A 151 -11.91 11.90 6.89
C ASP A 151 -10.74 12.43 6.06
N ASN A 152 -10.21 11.67 5.10
CA ASN A 152 -9.04 12.09 4.33
C ASN A 152 -9.29 13.37 3.52
N LEU A 153 -10.50 13.53 2.96
CA LEU A 153 -10.88 14.76 2.26
C LEU A 153 -11.03 15.93 3.26
N MET A 154 -11.69 15.68 4.39
CA MET A 154 -11.90 16.68 5.43
C MET A 154 -10.60 17.09 6.14
N GLU A 155 -9.56 16.25 6.22
CA GLU A 155 -8.30 16.61 6.89
C GLU A 155 -7.44 17.57 6.03
N ASN A 156 -7.53 17.48 4.70
CA ASN A 156 -6.57 18.12 3.78
C ASN A 156 -7.14 19.26 2.91
N PHE A 157 -8.47 19.41 2.83
CA PHE A 157 -9.13 20.35 1.91
C PHE A 157 -10.18 21.22 2.61
N ASP A 158 -10.54 22.34 1.97
CA ASP A 158 -11.54 23.32 2.43
C ASP A 158 -13.00 22.88 2.29
N ILE A 159 -13.29 21.70 2.82
CA ILE A 159 -14.64 21.17 2.94
C ILE A 159 -15.13 21.23 4.39
N SER A 160 -16.37 21.66 4.59
CA SER A 160 -17.01 21.81 5.91
C SER A 160 -17.70 20.53 6.37
N HIS A 161 -18.23 19.76 5.42
CA HIS A 161 -19.05 18.58 5.70
C HIS A 161 -18.86 17.50 4.63
N ALA A 162 -18.61 16.27 5.07
CA ALA A 162 -18.55 15.11 4.19
C ALA A 162 -19.25 13.91 4.82
N PHE A 163 -19.80 13.03 3.97
CA PHE A 163 -20.54 11.85 4.37
C PHE A 163 -19.96 10.61 3.73
N GLU A 164 -20.13 9.48 4.39
CA GLU A 164 -19.84 8.16 3.84
C GLU A 164 -20.84 7.13 4.36
N PRO A 165 -21.11 6.04 3.62
CA PRO A 165 -22.03 5.02 4.09
C PRO A 165 -21.45 4.32 5.33
N VAL A 166 -22.30 4.05 6.31
CA VAL A 166 -21.90 3.28 7.49
C VAL A 166 -21.65 1.83 7.06
N ASP A 167 -20.42 1.33 7.25
CA ASP A 167 -20.13 -0.09 7.12
C ASP A 167 -20.60 -0.83 8.39
N PRO A 168 -21.66 -1.66 8.30
CA PRO A 168 -22.21 -2.36 9.46
C PRO A 168 -21.23 -3.37 10.06
N ARG A 169 -20.18 -3.78 9.32
CA ARG A 169 -19.15 -4.71 9.82
C ARG A 169 -18.08 -4.02 10.65
N ARG A 170 -17.88 -2.70 10.47
CA ARG A 170 -16.79 -1.94 11.11
C ARG A 170 -17.27 -0.94 12.16
N SER A 171 -18.53 -0.52 12.10
CA SER A 171 -19.06 0.55 12.95
C SER A 171 -20.17 0.02 13.86
N TYR A 172 -19.79 -0.58 15.00
CA TYR A 172 -20.75 -1.05 16.00
C TYR A 172 -21.40 0.08 16.83
N MET A 173 -20.94 1.33 16.66
CA MET A 173 -21.38 2.47 17.50
C MET A 173 -22.15 3.56 16.74
N ILE A 174 -22.07 3.60 15.41
CA ILE A 174 -22.71 4.65 14.59
C ILE A 174 -23.94 4.03 13.95
N CYS A 175 -25.14 4.47 14.35
CA CYS A 175 -26.35 4.01 13.66
C CYS A 175 -26.54 4.75 12.33
N GLY A 176 -27.57 4.34 11.60
CA GLY A 176 -28.06 5.04 10.42
C GLY A 176 -27.37 4.58 9.14
N LYS A 177 -27.72 5.26 8.04
CA LYS A 177 -27.19 4.92 6.71
C LYS A 177 -25.88 5.64 6.41
N TRP A 178 -25.66 6.79 7.04
CA TRP A 178 -24.57 7.71 6.74
C TRP A 178 -23.82 8.09 8.00
N ARG A 179 -22.50 8.13 7.89
CA ARG A 179 -21.60 8.74 8.86
C ARG A 179 -21.27 10.15 8.36
N SER A 180 -21.64 11.16 9.14
CA SER A 180 -21.25 12.54 8.87
C SER A 180 -19.91 12.85 9.53
N ILE A 181 -19.08 13.64 8.85
CA ILE A 181 -17.82 14.16 9.35
C ILE A 181 -17.78 15.65 9.14
N ARG A 182 -17.65 16.40 10.24
CA ARG A 182 -17.53 17.85 10.24
C ARG A 182 -16.40 18.30 11.16
N ILE A 183 -15.79 19.43 10.82
CA ILE A 183 -14.81 20.12 11.66
C ILE A 183 -15.43 21.42 12.11
N GLN A 184 -15.32 21.72 13.41
CA GLN A 184 -15.84 22.95 14.00
C GLN A 184 -14.79 23.60 14.92
N ASP A 185 -14.82 24.93 15.01
CA ASP A 185 -13.93 25.76 15.85
C ASP A 185 -14.59 26.32 17.12
N ALA A 186 -15.84 25.92 17.40
CA ALA A 186 -16.60 26.35 18.57
C ALA A 186 -16.24 25.61 19.88
N GLY A 187 -15.04 25.04 19.95
CA GLY A 187 -14.62 24.16 21.04
C GLY A 187 -15.18 22.74 20.93
N CYS A 188 -14.54 21.81 21.62
CA CYS A 188 -15.04 20.45 21.72
C CYS A 188 -16.19 20.47 22.71
N PRO A 189 -17.42 20.09 22.29
CA PRO A 189 -18.49 19.93 23.26
C PRO A 189 -17.98 19.01 24.36
N GLU A 190 -18.09 19.42 25.63
CA GLU A 190 -17.86 18.54 26.77
C GLU A 190 -18.83 17.36 26.62
N LEU A 191 -18.34 16.25 26.08
CA LEU A 191 -19.07 15.00 26.10
C LEU A 191 -18.72 14.32 27.43
N LYS A 192 -19.68 13.62 28.04
CA LYS A 192 -19.34 12.82 29.21
C LYS A 192 -18.45 11.67 28.73
N PRO A 193 -17.26 11.45 29.31
CA PRO A 193 -16.46 10.29 28.95
C PRO A 193 -17.28 9.05 29.25
N ILE A 194 -17.49 8.20 28.25
CA ILE A 194 -17.80 6.80 28.53
C ILE A 194 -16.46 6.20 28.89
N GLU A 195 -16.28 5.84 30.17
CA GLU A 195 -15.00 5.42 30.76
C GLU A 195 -14.33 4.22 30.07
N GLU A 196 -15.01 3.53 29.15
CA GLU A 196 -14.49 2.26 28.63
C GLU A 196 -13.37 2.38 27.58
N MET A 197 -13.08 3.53 26.95
CA MET A 197 -12.11 3.56 25.82
C MET A 197 -11.28 4.85 25.61
N GLY A 198 -11.22 5.78 26.56
CA GLY A 198 -10.42 7.02 26.40
C GLY A 198 -10.87 7.92 25.22
N ARG A 199 -12.11 7.75 24.75
CA ARG A 199 -12.77 8.58 23.74
C ARG A 199 -14.05 9.16 24.33
N VAL A 200 -14.29 10.43 24.08
CA VAL A 200 -15.45 11.14 24.61
C VAL A 200 -16.65 10.88 23.69
N VAL A 201 -17.77 10.39 24.24
CA VAL A 201 -18.92 9.91 23.46
C VAL A 201 -20.19 10.59 23.96
N LYS A 202 -20.98 11.18 23.06
CA LYS A 202 -22.38 11.53 23.35
C LYS A 202 -23.28 10.41 22.84
N THR A 203 -24.05 9.81 23.73
CA THR A 203 -25.23 9.02 23.37
C THR A 203 -26.31 9.99 22.89
N ALA A 204 -26.63 9.95 21.59
CA ALA A 204 -27.80 10.61 21.06
C ALA A 204 -29.08 9.89 21.53
N LYS A 205 -30.22 10.58 21.40
CA LYS A 205 -31.54 10.21 21.97
C LYS A 205 -32.10 8.83 21.59
N ASN A 206 -31.44 8.07 20.71
CA ASN A 206 -31.89 6.77 20.20
C ASN A 206 -30.79 5.68 20.26
N GLY A 207 -29.79 5.82 21.12
CA GLY A 207 -28.67 4.85 21.24
C GLY A 207 -27.55 5.02 20.21
N CYS A 208 -27.63 6.06 19.37
CA CYS A 208 -26.60 6.35 18.37
C CYS A 208 -25.52 7.25 18.93
N ILE A 209 -24.25 6.93 18.67
CA ILE A 209 -23.14 7.66 19.26
C ILE A 209 -22.67 8.75 18.29
N THR A 210 -22.63 9.99 18.79
CA THR A 210 -21.85 11.06 18.18
C THR A 210 -20.51 11.15 18.90
N VAL A 211 -19.42 11.03 18.14
CA VAL A 211 -18.06 11.12 18.68
C VAL A 211 -17.51 12.49 18.33
N ALA A 212 -17.13 13.27 19.34
CA ALA A 212 -16.32 14.45 19.15
C ALA A 212 -14.93 14.17 19.72
N ALA A 213 -13.90 14.46 18.93
CA ALA A 213 -12.52 14.37 19.37
C ALA A 213 -11.77 15.64 18.98
N PRO A 214 -10.81 16.09 19.80
CA PRO A 214 -9.88 17.14 19.38
C PRO A 214 -9.23 16.77 18.05
N PHE A 215 -9.17 17.74 17.14
CA PHE A 215 -8.53 17.52 15.86
C PHE A 215 -7.02 17.43 16.05
N LYS A 216 -6.38 16.43 15.40
CA LYS A 216 -4.93 16.28 15.42
C LYS A 216 -4.36 16.33 14.00
N GLU A 217 -3.52 17.31 13.75
CA GLU A 217 -2.91 17.59 12.45
C GLU A 217 -1.47 17.08 12.39
N LEU A 218 -1.07 16.52 11.25
CA LEU A 218 0.30 16.05 11.07
C LEU A 218 1.26 17.25 11.03
N ASN A 219 2.15 17.32 11.99
CA ASN A 219 3.22 18.28 12.02
C ASN A 219 4.33 17.84 11.05
N GLY A 220 4.50 18.59 9.97
CA GLY A 220 5.50 18.28 8.93
C GLY A 220 6.96 18.29 9.43
N ALA A 221 7.25 18.96 10.54
CA ALA A 221 8.61 19.00 11.11
C ALA A 221 8.93 17.78 11.97
N THR A 222 7.95 17.30 12.74
CA THR A 222 8.17 16.22 13.73
C THR A 222 7.65 14.86 13.25
N GLY A 223 6.74 14.84 12.28
CA GLY A 223 6.01 13.65 11.86
C GLY A 223 4.94 13.18 12.85
N TYR A 224 4.75 13.87 13.98
CA TYR A 224 3.70 13.58 14.96
C TYR A 224 2.43 14.37 14.66
N ARG A 225 1.29 13.91 15.22
CA ARG A 225 0.02 14.64 15.10
C ARG A 225 -0.21 15.53 16.33
N ASP A 226 -0.12 16.84 16.15
CA ASP A 226 -0.34 17.84 17.20
C ASP A 226 -1.82 18.21 17.29
N GLU A 227 -2.30 18.38 18.52
CA GLU A 227 -3.69 18.77 18.77
C GLU A 227 -3.90 20.26 18.49
N ILE A 228 -4.91 20.57 17.67
CA ILE A 228 -5.33 21.95 17.40
C ILE A 228 -6.36 22.33 18.46
N LYS A 229 -5.96 23.20 19.40
CA LYS A 229 -6.83 23.68 20.48
C LYS A 229 -8.11 24.30 19.91
N GLY A 230 -9.24 24.01 20.53
CA GLY A 230 -10.53 24.59 20.13
C GLY A 230 -11.16 24.01 18.86
N VAL A 231 -10.43 23.19 18.08
CA VAL A 231 -10.93 22.58 16.85
C VAL A 231 -11.25 21.11 17.06
N CYS A 232 -12.44 20.71 16.64
CA CYS A 232 -12.97 19.40 16.95
C CYS A 232 -13.53 18.72 15.73
N ARG A 233 -13.12 17.47 15.56
CA ARG A 233 -13.72 16.56 14.58
C ARG A 233 -14.93 15.91 15.21
N ILE A 234 -16.09 16.13 14.60
CA ILE A 234 -17.33 15.47 15.00
C ILE A 234 -17.68 14.43 13.96
N ARG A 235 -17.86 13.19 14.43
CA ARG A 235 -18.42 12.08 13.66
C ARG A 235 -19.82 11.78 14.16
N GLY A 236 -20.81 11.99 13.31
CA GLY A 236 -22.23 11.86 13.64
C GLY A 236 -22.97 10.89 12.72
N ASN A 237 -24.29 10.85 12.90
CA ASN A 237 -25.23 10.17 12.02
C ASN A 237 -26.25 11.21 11.53
N ASP A 238 -25.79 12.06 10.63
CA ASP A 238 -26.64 13.00 9.91
C ASP A 238 -26.91 12.45 8.50
N ASN A 239 -28.01 12.88 7.88
CA ASN A 239 -28.29 12.57 6.49
C ASN A 239 -27.76 13.69 5.59
N PRO A 240 -27.18 13.36 4.41
CA PRO A 240 -26.84 14.37 3.43
C PRO A 240 -28.12 15.03 2.91
N GLY A 241 -28.05 16.32 2.65
CA GLY A 241 -29.11 17.11 2.05
C GLY A 241 -29.46 16.69 0.62
N ASP A 242 -30.45 17.37 0.06
CA ASP A 242 -30.92 17.10 -1.31
C ASP A 242 -29.88 17.52 -2.36
N ARG A 243 -29.16 18.61 -2.10
CA ARG A 243 -28.04 19.09 -2.93
C ARG A 243 -26.76 18.38 -2.48
N LYS A 244 -26.39 17.35 -3.22
CA LYS A 244 -25.19 16.57 -2.92
C LYS A 244 -24.37 16.25 -4.15
N VAL A 245 -23.08 16.08 -3.92
CA VAL A 245 -22.10 15.57 -4.87
C VAL A 245 -21.67 14.18 -4.41
N THR A 246 -22.01 13.17 -5.21
CA THR A 246 -21.74 11.76 -4.90
C THR A 246 -20.44 11.34 -5.58
N VAL A 247 -19.43 11.01 -4.79
CA VAL A 247 -18.14 10.49 -5.26
C VAL A 247 -18.14 8.98 -5.08
N ARG A 248 -18.12 8.22 -6.17
CA ARG A 248 -18.03 6.75 -6.15
C ARG A 248 -16.64 6.32 -6.57
N VAL A 249 -15.97 5.58 -5.71
CA VAL A 249 -14.66 4.98 -5.97
C VAL A 249 -14.83 3.48 -6.08
N ARG A 250 -14.50 2.94 -7.26
CA ARG A 250 -14.52 1.50 -7.52
C ARG A 250 -13.12 1.02 -7.89
N LYS A 251 -12.79 -0.20 -7.48
CA LYS A 251 -11.60 -0.88 -8.01
C LYS A 251 -11.81 -1.12 -9.49
N GLY A 252 -10.88 -0.64 -10.30
CA GLY A 252 -10.70 -1.17 -11.64
C GLY A 252 -10.02 -2.55 -11.55
N PRO A 253 -10.41 -3.53 -12.39
CA PRO A 253 -9.53 -4.67 -12.61
C PRO A 253 -8.19 -4.14 -13.17
N PRO A 254 -7.05 -4.75 -12.82
CA PRO A 254 -5.84 -4.49 -13.59
C PRO A 254 -6.11 -4.89 -15.04
N GLU A 255 -5.94 -3.97 -15.99
CA GLU A 255 -6.27 -4.21 -17.40
C GLU A 255 -5.41 -5.32 -18.03
N SER A 256 -4.31 -5.70 -17.38
CA SER A 256 -3.32 -6.65 -17.89
C SER A 256 -2.67 -7.43 -16.74
N ASN A 257 -2.42 -8.74 -16.95
CA ASN A 257 -1.65 -9.57 -16.03
C ASN A 257 -0.18 -9.10 -15.88
N LEU A 258 0.32 -8.31 -16.83
CA LEU A 258 1.68 -7.76 -16.78
C LEU A 258 1.75 -6.51 -15.91
N LEU A 259 0.64 -5.81 -15.68
CA LEU A 259 0.56 -4.66 -14.80
C LEU A 259 0.05 -5.09 -13.42
N GLY A 260 0.89 -4.87 -12.42
CA GLY A 260 0.47 -4.93 -11.02
C GLY A 260 0.02 -3.55 -10.59
N GLY A 261 -0.68 -3.46 -9.47
CA GLY A 261 -1.05 -2.19 -8.86
C GLY A 261 -2.51 -2.13 -8.45
N GLU A 262 -2.93 -0.92 -8.12
CA GLU A 262 -4.28 -0.61 -7.66
C GLU A 262 -4.81 0.53 -8.51
N ILE A 263 -5.67 0.20 -9.47
CA ILE A 263 -6.36 1.18 -10.31
C ILE A 263 -7.74 1.41 -9.72
N GLN A 264 -8.16 2.67 -9.67
CA GLN A 264 -9.46 3.09 -9.18
C GLN A 264 -10.12 3.98 -10.22
N THR A 265 -11.37 3.66 -10.51
CA THR A 265 -12.23 4.56 -11.30
C THR A 265 -13.05 5.38 -10.32
N VAL A 266 -12.91 6.69 -10.40
CA VAL A 266 -13.65 7.65 -9.61
C VAL A 266 -14.72 8.27 -10.48
N ARG A 267 -15.97 8.16 -10.07
CA ARG A 267 -17.12 8.79 -10.72
C ARG A 267 -17.75 9.78 -9.75
N ILE A 268 -17.79 11.04 -10.16
CA ILE A 268 -18.43 12.12 -9.41
C ILE A 268 -19.76 12.43 -10.11
N GLU A 269 -20.85 12.46 -9.34
CA GLU A 269 -22.21 12.76 -9.80
C GLU A 269 -22.79 13.89 -8.96
N ARG A 270 -23.15 15.01 -9.59
CA ARG A 270 -23.83 16.15 -8.94
C ARG A 270 -25.35 16.03 -9.12
N ALA A 271 -26.13 16.56 -8.18
CA ALA A 271 -27.60 16.51 -8.19
C ALA A 271 -28.27 17.05 -9.48
N GLY A 272 -27.58 17.88 -10.27
CA GLY A 272 -28.04 18.39 -11.56
C GLY A 272 -27.79 17.46 -12.77
N GLY A 273 -27.28 16.25 -12.55
CA GLY A 273 -26.96 15.29 -13.62
C GLY A 273 -25.59 15.46 -14.27
N GLU A 274 -24.80 16.47 -13.83
CA GLU A 274 -23.39 16.59 -14.20
C GLU A 274 -22.61 15.39 -13.66
N THR A 275 -21.94 14.67 -14.54
CA THR A 275 -21.12 13.51 -14.18
C THR A 275 -19.74 13.62 -14.79
N VAL A 276 -18.72 13.35 -13.99
CA VAL A 276 -17.32 13.27 -14.43
C VAL A 276 -16.76 11.95 -13.94
N THR A 277 -16.03 11.27 -14.81
CA THR A 277 -15.36 10.02 -14.48
C THR A 277 -13.89 10.15 -14.84
N PHE A 278 -13.02 9.73 -13.93
CA PHE A 278 -11.59 9.79 -14.10
C PHE A 278 -10.93 8.59 -13.42
N THR A 279 -9.67 8.33 -13.75
CA THR A 279 -8.94 7.17 -13.24
C THR A 279 -7.77 7.63 -12.39
N THR A 280 -7.61 7.04 -11.21
CA THR A 280 -6.47 7.29 -10.32
C THR A 280 -5.91 5.97 -9.82
N GLY A 281 -4.75 6.01 -9.19
CA GLY A 281 -4.15 4.84 -8.56
C GLY A 281 -2.68 4.68 -8.87
N LYS A 282 -2.19 3.47 -8.68
CA LYS A 282 -0.79 3.09 -8.82
C LYS A 282 -0.66 1.92 -9.77
N ILE A 283 0.32 1.99 -10.65
CA ILE A 283 0.72 0.88 -11.52
C ILE A 283 2.18 0.55 -11.24
N ASN A 284 2.45 -0.74 -11.12
CA ASN A 284 3.76 -1.25 -10.74
C ASN A 284 4.25 -2.14 -11.89
N PRO A 285 4.94 -1.58 -12.91
CA PRO A 285 5.48 -2.39 -14.00
C PRO A 285 6.55 -3.36 -13.47
N LEU A 286 6.92 -4.35 -14.27
CA LEU A 286 8.00 -5.25 -13.89
C LEU A 286 9.33 -4.47 -13.80
N PRO A 287 10.20 -4.72 -12.82
CA PRO A 287 11.55 -4.14 -12.79
C PRO A 287 12.44 -4.76 -13.87
N LEU A 288 13.59 -4.15 -14.15
CA LEU A 288 14.52 -4.60 -15.20
C LEU A 288 15.03 -6.03 -14.99
N LEU A 289 15.34 -6.41 -13.74
CA LEU A 289 15.83 -7.75 -13.39
C LEU A 289 14.70 -8.61 -12.83
N PRO A 290 14.66 -9.92 -13.13
CA PRO A 290 13.72 -10.85 -12.52
C PRO A 290 13.88 -10.87 -11.00
N ARG A 291 12.82 -10.53 -10.28
CA ARG A 291 12.77 -10.59 -8.80
C ARG A 291 11.71 -11.58 -8.33
N PRO A 292 11.90 -12.89 -8.54
CA PRO A 292 10.91 -13.87 -8.11
C PRO A 292 10.78 -13.82 -6.59
N ILE A 293 9.56 -13.66 -6.13
CA ILE A 293 9.18 -13.84 -4.72
C ILE A 293 8.19 -14.98 -4.66
N VAL A 294 8.48 -15.93 -3.78
CA VAL A 294 7.56 -17.01 -3.42
C VAL A 294 7.14 -16.76 -1.98
N GLY A 295 5.85 -16.55 -1.77
CA GLY A 295 5.26 -16.42 -0.45
C GLY A 295 4.22 -17.51 -0.24
N CYS A 296 4.28 -18.21 0.89
CA CYS A 296 3.26 -19.17 1.30
C CYS A 296 2.62 -18.68 2.60
N PHE A 297 1.51 -17.94 2.48
CA PHE A 297 0.67 -17.56 3.62
C PHE A 297 -0.77 -17.91 3.25
N PHE A 298 -1.26 -19.05 3.75
CA PHE A 298 -2.56 -19.63 3.38
C PHE A 298 -2.75 -19.87 1.86
N GLY A 299 -1.69 -20.33 1.19
CA GLY A 299 -1.63 -20.57 -0.25
C GLY A 299 -0.28 -20.11 -0.78
N CYS A 300 0.37 -20.92 -1.61
CA CYS A 300 1.65 -20.52 -2.21
C CYS A 300 1.37 -19.72 -3.48
N MET A 301 1.82 -18.47 -3.48
CA MET A 301 1.79 -17.61 -4.66
C MET A 301 3.23 -17.30 -5.07
N ALA A 302 3.54 -17.55 -6.35
CA ALA A 302 4.76 -17.08 -6.97
C ALA A 302 4.43 -15.81 -7.77
N THR A 303 5.09 -14.70 -7.42
CA THR A 303 4.94 -13.43 -8.12
C THR A 303 6.30 -12.78 -8.31
N PHE A 304 6.37 -11.71 -9.09
CA PHE A 304 7.58 -10.90 -9.20
C PHE A 304 7.43 -9.66 -8.31
N TYR A 305 8.46 -9.40 -7.50
CA TYR A 305 8.55 -8.17 -6.72
C TYR A 305 8.61 -6.96 -7.66
N ARG A 306 7.76 -5.96 -7.41
CA ARG A 306 7.69 -4.73 -8.19
C ARG A 306 7.94 -3.56 -7.24
N PRO A 307 9.18 -3.07 -7.13
CA PRO A 307 9.51 -1.96 -6.22
C PRO A 307 9.08 -0.61 -6.76
N ASP A 308 8.99 -0.49 -8.09
CA ASP A 308 8.79 0.78 -8.77
C ASP A 308 7.28 1.01 -8.90
N GLU A 309 6.77 1.98 -8.15
CA GLU A 309 5.39 2.44 -8.24
C GLU A 309 5.33 3.68 -9.14
N LEU A 310 4.58 3.59 -10.23
CA LEU A 310 4.19 4.74 -11.04
C LEU A 310 2.78 5.17 -10.59
N SER A 311 2.63 6.42 -10.16
CA SER A 311 1.35 6.98 -9.72
C SER A 311 0.70 7.73 -10.88
N ILE A 312 -0.60 7.51 -11.09
CA ILE A 312 -1.41 8.33 -12.00
C ILE A 312 -1.74 9.62 -11.26
N GLU A 313 -0.90 10.65 -11.43
CA GLU A 313 -1.01 11.94 -10.74
C GLU A 313 -1.00 11.83 -9.20
N ASN A 314 -1.12 12.96 -8.48
CA ASN A 314 -0.93 13.11 -7.03
C ASN A 314 -1.34 11.86 -6.24
N ARG A 315 -0.45 11.34 -5.38
CA ARG A 315 -0.48 9.98 -4.78
C ARG A 315 -1.77 9.59 -4.06
N ASP A 316 -2.69 10.52 -3.84
CA ASP A 316 -3.94 10.36 -3.12
C ASP A 316 -5.14 10.66 -4.03
N ALA A 317 -6.06 9.71 -4.12
CA ALA A 317 -7.36 9.91 -4.76
C ALA A 317 -8.08 11.16 -4.21
N ALA A 318 -7.83 11.53 -2.95
CA ALA A 318 -8.36 12.74 -2.34
C ALA A 318 -7.88 14.03 -3.02
N ASP A 319 -6.60 14.14 -3.38
CA ASP A 319 -6.06 15.31 -4.10
C ASP A 319 -6.72 15.46 -5.49
N THR A 320 -6.94 14.33 -6.19
CA THR A 320 -7.56 14.37 -7.53
C THR A 320 -9.04 14.72 -7.44
N VAL A 321 -9.79 14.10 -6.51
CA VAL A 321 -11.20 14.45 -6.24
C VAL A 321 -11.33 15.92 -5.86
N ALA A 322 -10.47 16.40 -4.96
CA ALA A 322 -10.47 17.79 -4.54
C ALA A 322 -10.24 18.75 -5.72
N ALA A 323 -9.27 18.45 -6.60
CA ALA A 323 -9.00 19.25 -7.78
C ALA A 323 -10.21 19.30 -8.74
N VAL A 324 -10.88 18.16 -8.98
CA VAL A 324 -12.07 18.09 -9.84
C VAL A 324 -13.24 18.88 -9.25
N LEU A 325 -13.39 18.87 -7.92
CA LEU A 325 -14.40 19.62 -7.18
C LEU A 325 -14.04 21.09 -6.96
N GLY A 326 -12.86 21.55 -7.41
CA GLY A 326 -12.37 22.90 -7.19
C GLY A 326 -12.06 23.25 -5.73
N LEU A 327 -11.88 22.24 -4.87
CA LEU A 327 -11.52 22.42 -3.46
C LEU A 327 -10.07 22.88 -3.33
N ARG A 328 -9.81 23.77 -2.37
CA ARG A 328 -8.45 24.23 -2.08
C ARG A 328 -7.81 23.34 -1.03
N LYS A 329 -6.55 22.99 -1.27
CA LYS A 329 -5.73 22.32 -0.25
C LYS A 329 -5.52 23.30 0.91
N ALA A 330 -6.06 22.97 2.07
CA ALA A 330 -6.05 23.83 3.24
C ALA A 330 -5.97 22.95 4.49
N THR A 331 -4.88 23.09 5.24
CA THR A 331 -4.73 22.44 6.53
C THR A 331 -5.82 22.93 7.49
N VAL A 332 -6.11 22.18 8.55
CA VAL A 332 -7.12 22.59 9.53
C VAL A 332 -6.70 23.89 10.22
N SER A 333 -5.41 24.01 10.54
CA SER A 333 -4.82 25.25 11.06
C SER A 333 -5.00 26.46 10.13
N GLN A 334 -4.94 26.27 8.81
CA GLN A 334 -5.17 27.35 7.84
C GLN A 334 -6.63 27.76 7.74
N ARG A 335 -7.56 26.81 7.92
CA ARG A 335 -9.00 27.07 7.88
C ARG A 335 -9.51 27.76 9.14
N TYR A 336 -8.90 27.47 10.29
CA TYR A 336 -9.30 27.99 11.59
C TYR A 336 -8.14 28.74 12.28
N PRO A 337 -7.64 29.85 11.71
CA PRO A 337 -6.44 30.52 12.25
C PRO A 337 -6.65 31.11 13.64
N GLN A 338 -7.90 31.37 14.06
CA GLN A 338 -8.21 31.90 15.39
C GLN A 338 -7.92 30.88 16.50
N SER A 339 -7.91 29.59 16.18
CA SER A 339 -7.72 28.52 17.16
C SER A 339 -6.24 28.30 17.55
N LEU A 340 -5.32 29.02 16.87
CA LEU A 340 -3.88 28.99 17.15
C LEU A 340 -3.43 30.09 18.10
N ARG A 341 -4.29 31.06 18.40
CA ARG A 341 -4.04 32.15 19.35
C ARG A 341 -4.40 31.70 20.75
#